data_AF-A0A435XBD8-F1
#
_entry.id   AF-A0A435XBD8-F1
#
_cell.length_a   1.000
_cell.length_b   1.000
_cell.length_c   1.000
_cell.angle_alpha   90.00
_cell.angle_beta   90.00
_cell.angle_gamma   90.00
#
_symmetry.space_group_name_H-M   'P 1'
#
loop_
_entity.id
_entity.type
_entity.pdbx_description
1 polymer ?
#
loop_
_entity_poly.entity_id
_entity_poly.type
_entity_poly.pdbx_seq_one_letter_code
_entity_poly.pdbx_strand_id
1 'polypeptide(L)'
;FTLLDTVKSKRLWPDILRHLAIEQTDGNRSISFDDAATMRRATLQGIGVGLVSVIDAEEDLRSGALVAPVGRDALADMRPEKVPGFYLIVPRGHLRVKAVAALHRWLAQQDWSSDLKISSVPKPTPLSD
;
A
#
# COMPACT_ATOMS: atom_id res chain seq x y z
N PHE A 1 2.10 -6.67 -18.82
CA PHE A 1 2.99 -5.98 -17.88
C PHE A 1 3.39 -6.95 -16.77
N THR A 2 4.53 -6.75 -16.13
CA THR A 2 4.95 -7.59 -14.99
C THR A 2 4.35 -7.04 -13.70
N LEU A 3 3.71 -7.89 -12.91
CA LEU A 3 3.19 -7.53 -11.59
C LEU A 3 4.23 -7.86 -10.52
N LEU A 4 4.59 -6.88 -9.71
CA LEU A 4 5.54 -7.06 -8.62
C LEU A 4 4.75 -7.20 -7.32
N ASP A 5 5.03 -8.26 -6.56
CA ASP A 5 4.43 -8.48 -5.24
C ASP A 5 5.49 -8.70 -4.17
N THR A 6 5.05 -8.64 -2.92
CA THR A 6 5.86 -9.20 -1.83
C THR A 6 5.43 -10.63 -1.60
N VAL A 7 6.37 -11.49 -1.17
CA VAL A 7 6.09 -12.90 -0.83
C VAL A 7 4.94 -13.02 0.18
N LYS A 8 4.74 -12.00 1.02
CA LYS A 8 3.68 -11.93 2.05
C LYS A 8 2.30 -11.54 1.50
N SER A 9 2.21 -11.09 0.25
CA SER A 9 1.00 -10.48 -0.33
C SER A 9 0.54 -11.13 -1.64
N LYS A 10 0.80 -12.43 -1.85
CA LYS A 10 0.47 -13.15 -3.10
C LYS A 10 -1.00 -13.08 -3.56
N ARG A 11 -1.94 -12.85 -2.62
CA ARG A 11 -3.38 -12.71 -2.95
C ARG A 11 -3.79 -11.28 -3.31
N LEU A 12 -2.91 -10.30 -3.13
CA LEU A 12 -3.27 -8.90 -3.22
C LEU A 12 -3.57 -8.47 -4.66
N TRP A 13 -2.71 -8.80 -5.63
CA TRP A 13 -2.99 -8.53 -7.05
C TRP A 13 -4.28 -9.19 -7.54
N PRO A 14 -4.53 -10.50 -7.29
CA PRO A 14 -5.81 -11.11 -7.63
C PRO A 14 -7.03 -10.41 -7.02
N ASP A 15 -6.94 -9.95 -5.77
CA ASP A 15 -8.05 -9.26 -5.10
C ASP A 15 -8.23 -7.84 -5.64
N ILE A 16 -7.16 -7.13 -5.98
CA ILE A 16 -7.18 -5.81 -6.65
C ILE A 16 -7.79 -5.93 -8.06
N LEU A 17 -7.32 -6.86 -8.88
CA LEU A 17 -7.81 -7.02 -10.25
C LEU A 17 -9.30 -7.39 -10.26
N ARG A 18 -9.74 -8.24 -9.34
CA ARG A 18 -11.16 -8.56 -9.16
C ARG A 18 -11.97 -7.33 -8.73
N HIS A 19 -11.43 -6.51 -7.83
CA HIS A 19 -12.07 -5.27 -7.40
C HIS A 19 -12.22 -4.27 -8.56
N LEU A 20 -11.22 -4.21 -9.45
CA LEU A 20 -11.24 -3.41 -10.67
C LEU A 20 -12.03 -4.06 -11.84
N ALA A 21 -12.72 -5.19 -11.59
CA ALA A 21 -13.46 -5.97 -12.59
C ALA A 21 -12.61 -6.41 -13.81
N ILE A 22 -11.31 -6.63 -13.61
CA ILE A 22 -10.37 -7.08 -14.64
C ILE A 22 -10.25 -8.61 -14.57
N GLU A 23 -10.57 -9.29 -15.68
CA GLU A 23 -10.31 -10.72 -15.82
C GLU A 23 -8.80 -11.00 -15.93
N GLN A 24 -8.30 -11.90 -15.08
CA GLN A 24 -6.91 -12.34 -15.18
C GLN A 24 -6.77 -13.32 -16.34
N THR A 25 -5.95 -12.97 -17.32
CA THR A 25 -5.46 -13.90 -18.32
C THR A 25 -4.19 -14.59 -17.80
N ASP A 26 -4.00 -15.87 -18.14
CA ASP A 26 -2.90 -16.74 -17.66
C ASP A 26 -1.47 -16.23 -18.00
N GLY A 27 -1.34 -15.08 -18.66
CA GLY A 27 -0.08 -14.48 -19.10
C GLY A 27 0.58 -13.51 -18.10
N ASN A 28 -0.04 -13.22 -16.95
CA ASN A 28 0.53 -12.28 -15.99
C ASN A 28 1.75 -12.87 -15.27
N ARG A 29 2.96 -12.46 -15.68
CA ARG A 29 4.21 -12.79 -14.98
C ARG A 29 4.27 -12.03 -13.66
N SER A 30 4.37 -12.74 -12.54
CA SER A 30 4.60 -12.18 -11.22
C SER A 30 6.05 -12.35 -10.79
N ILE A 31 6.67 -11.28 -10.28
CA ILE A 31 7.96 -11.36 -9.58
C ILE A 31 7.73 -11.04 -8.11
N SER A 32 8.17 -11.94 -7.24
CA SER A 32 8.04 -11.78 -5.79
C SER A 32 9.33 -11.28 -5.15
N PHE A 33 9.19 -10.34 -4.22
CA PHE A 33 10.27 -9.79 -3.42
C PHE A 33 10.04 -10.07 -1.93
N ASP A 34 11.11 -10.19 -1.15
CA ASP A 34 11.00 -10.47 0.29
C ASP A 34 10.42 -9.28 1.08
N ASP A 35 10.68 -8.05 0.61
CA ASP A 35 10.29 -6.82 1.28
C ASP A 35 9.81 -5.72 0.32
N ALA A 36 9.04 -4.77 0.86
CA ALA A 36 8.44 -3.68 0.10
C ALA A 36 9.46 -2.66 -0.44
N ALA A 37 10.59 -2.45 0.24
CA ALA A 37 11.61 -1.50 -0.19
C ALA A 37 12.35 -2.02 -1.43
N THR A 38 12.65 -3.31 -1.48
CA THR A 38 13.24 -3.97 -2.66
C THR A 38 12.27 -3.94 -3.85
N MET A 39 10.97 -4.20 -3.61
CA MET A 39 9.95 -4.07 -4.65
C MET A 39 9.80 -2.61 -5.17
N ARG A 40 9.84 -1.60 -4.28
CA ARG A 40 9.81 -0.19 -4.67
C ARG A 40 11.00 0.17 -5.57
N ARG A 41 12.21 -0.28 -5.22
CA ARG A 41 13.40 -0.10 -6.08
C ARG A 41 13.22 -0.76 -7.44
N ALA A 42 12.71 -1.99 -7.49
CA ALA A 42 12.43 -2.68 -8.75
C ALA A 42 11.39 -1.92 -9.62
N THR A 43 10.37 -1.36 -8.99
CA THR A 43 9.35 -0.53 -9.65
C THR A 43 9.97 0.72 -10.27
N LEU A 44 10.81 1.43 -9.52
CA LEU A 44 11.55 2.60 -9.99
C LEU A 44 12.51 2.29 -11.16
N GLN A 45 13.05 1.07 -11.21
CA GLN A 45 13.89 0.61 -12.32
C GLN A 45 13.08 0.12 -13.54
N GLY A 46 11.75 0.24 -13.51
CA GLY A 46 10.90 -0.16 -14.63
C GLY A 46 10.74 -1.67 -14.81
N ILE A 47 11.06 -2.48 -13.79
CA ILE A 47 10.93 -3.94 -13.85
C ILE A 47 9.45 -4.37 -13.98
N GLY A 48 8.53 -3.56 -13.45
CA GLY A 48 7.10 -3.82 -13.52
C GLY A 48 6.27 -2.85 -12.69
N VAL A 49 5.02 -3.23 -12.45
CA VAL A 49 4.06 -2.48 -11.62
C VAL A 49 4.10 -3.04 -10.21
N GLY A 50 4.56 -2.25 -9.24
CA GLY A 50 4.61 -2.63 -7.83
C GLY A 50 3.52 -1.99 -6.99
N LEU A 51 3.15 -2.66 -5.90
CA LEU A 51 2.20 -2.15 -4.90
C LEU A 51 2.96 -1.42 -3.80
N VAL A 52 3.10 -0.10 -3.92
CA VAL A 52 3.85 0.72 -2.97
C VAL A 52 2.87 1.42 -2.02
N SER A 53 3.24 1.53 -0.73
CA SER A 53 2.43 2.28 0.24
C SER A 53 2.35 3.75 -0.19
N VAL A 54 1.25 4.43 0.13
CA VAL A 54 1.09 5.86 -0.23
C VAL A 54 2.24 6.69 0.33
N ILE A 55 2.62 6.45 1.59
CA ILE A 55 3.71 7.17 2.28
C ILE A 55 5.02 7.03 1.52
N ASP A 56 5.32 5.82 1.04
CA ASP A 56 6.56 5.56 0.29
C ASP A 56 6.48 6.06 -1.17
N ALA A 57 5.28 6.14 -1.76
CA ALA A 57 5.09 6.52 -3.16
C ALA A 57 5.03 8.04 -3.38
N GLU A 58 4.65 8.81 -2.37
CA GLU A 58 4.33 10.24 -2.52
C GLU A 58 5.48 11.07 -3.10
N GLU A 59 6.72 10.87 -2.62
CA GLU A 59 7.89 11.59 -3.13
C GLU A 59 8.26 11.16 -4.55
N ASP A 60 8.16 9.86 -4.86
CA ASP A 60 8.45 9.36 -6.20
C ASP A 60 7.39 9.82 -7.22
N LEU A 61 6.13 9.93 -6.80
CA LEU A 61 5.05 10.48 -7.62
C LEU A 61 5.22 11.97 -7.83
N ARG A 62 5.66 12.72 -6.82
CA ARG A 62 5.90 14.17 -6.89
C ARG A 62 7.07 14.51 -7.81
N SER A 63 8.16 13.73 -7.73
CA SER A 63 9.34 13.89 -8.59
C SER A 63 9.12 13.38 -10.02
N GLY A 64 8.02 12.66 -10.28
CA GLY A 64 7.72 12.04 -11.57
C GLY A 64 8.51 10.75 -11.83
N ALA A 65 9.24 10.24 -10.83
CA ALA A 65 9.95 8.97 -10.92
C ALA A 65 8.98 7.76 -10.96
N LEU A 66 7.80 7.91 -10.38
CA LEU A 66 6.69 6.96 -10.50
C LEU A 66 5.45 7.62 -11.09
N VAL A 67 4.60 6.77 -11.65
CA VAL A 67 3.23 7.09 -12.04
C VAL A 67 2.27 6.11 -11.36
N ALA A 68 1.03 6.53 -11.12
CA ALA A 68 -0.04 5.67 -10.61
C ALA A 68 -0.95 5.24 -11.78
N PRO A 69 -0.68 4.09 -12.44
CA PRO A 69 -1.32 3.74 -13.71
C PRO A 69 -2.83 3.50 -13.62
N VAL A 70 -3.32 3.12 -12.44
CA VAL A 70 -4.75 2.92 -12.17
C VAL A 70 -5.39 4.11 -11.42
N GLY A 71 -4.60 5.16 -11.14
CA GLY A 71 -4.98 6.25 -10.24
C GLY A 71 -4.50 6.03 -8.80
N ARG A 72 -4.45 7.11 -8.01
CA ARG A 72 -4.00 7.09 -6.60
C ARG A 72 -5.06 6.53 -5.65
N ASP A 73 -6.33 6.79 -5.97
CA ASP A 73 -7.47 6.44 -5.13
C ASP A 73 -8.21 5.18 -5.63
N ALA A 74 -7.62 4.46 -6.60
CA ALA A 74 -8.24 3.32 -7.29
C ALA A 74 -8.64 2.16 -6.38
N LEU A 75 -8.08 2.10 -5.18
CA LEU A 75 -8.30 1.07 -4.17
C LEU A 75 -8.99 1.61 -2.91
N ALA A 76 -9.45 2.87 -2.92
CA ALA A 76 -9.96 3.55 -1.74
C ALA A 76 -11.27 2.95 -1.20
N ASP A 77 -12.10 2.37 -2.08
CA ASP A 77 -13.35 1.68 -1.75
C ASP A 77 -13.20 0.15 -1.66
N MET A 78 -11.97 -0.35 -1.77
CA MET A 78 -11.68 -1.77 -1.59
C MET A 78 -11.99 -2.18 -0.14
N ARG A 79 -12.68 -3.31 0.02
CA ARG A 79 -13.08 -3.80 1.35
C ARG A 79 -11.88 -3.91 2.30
N PRO A 80 -11.98 -3.42 3.56
CA PRO A 80 -10.85 -3.38 4.49
C PRO A 80 -10.18 -4.75 4.72
N GLU A 81 -10.94 -5.84 4.70
CA GLU A 81 -10.41 -7.20 4.90
C GLU A 81 -9.54 -7.69 3.73
N LYS A 82 -9.57 -6.97 2.60
CA LYS A 82 -8.78 -7.24 1.41
C LYS A 82 -7.56 -6.35 1.28
N VAL A 83 -7.45 -5.33 2.11
CA VAL A 83 -6.32 -4.42 2.16
C VAL A 83 -5.34 -4.90 3.25
N PRO A 84 -4.04 -5.04 2.96
CA PRO A 84 -3.06 -5.37 3.99
C PRO A 84 -3.08 -4.31 5.10
N GLY A 85 -3.19 -4.76 6.35
CA GLY A 85 -3.25 -3.90 7.52
C GLY A 85 -2.10 -4.15 8.49
N PHE A 86 -1.83 -3.16 9.34
CA PHE A 86 -0.95 -3.31 10.49
C PHE A 86 -1.78 -3.69 11.72
N TYR A 87 -1.33 -4.71 12.45
CA TYR A 87 -2.05 -5.24 13.61
C TYR A 87 -1.17 -5.20 14.85
N LEU A 88 -1.70 -4.68 15.95
CA LEU A 88 -1.07 -4.77 17.27
C LEU A 88 -1.44 -6.11 17.92
N ILE A 89 -0.47 -7.02 18.03
CA ILE A 89 -0.66 -8.34 18.63
C ILE A 89 0.13 -8.41 19.93
N VAL A 90 -0.56 -8.71 21.04
CA VAL A 90 0.08 -8.88 22.37
C VAL A 90 -0.55 -10.05 23.12
N PRO A 91 0.25 -11.01 23.64
CA PRO A 91 -0.30 -12.05 24.51
C PRO A 91 -0.78 -11.43 25.83
N ARG A 92 -1.98 -11.80 26.29
CA ARG A 92 -2.63 -11.20 27.48
C ARG A 92 -1.73 -11.22 28.73
N GLY A 93 -0.90 -12.26 28.91
CA GLY A 93 0.03 -12.35 30.04
C GLY A 93 1.10 -11.26 30.06
N HIS A 94 1.53 -10.78 28.89
CA HIS A 94 2.57 -9.74 28.76
C HIS A 94 2.06 -8.35 29.15
N LEU A 95 0.74 -8.13 29.17
CA LEU A 95 0.14 -6.89 29.67
C LEU A 95 0.29 -6.71 31.19
N ARG A 96 0.80 -7.73 31.91
CA ARG A 96 1.18 -7.58 33.33
C ARG A 96 2.50 -6.83 33.51
N VAL A 97 3.35 -6.78 32.48
CA VAL A 97 4.60 -6.02 32.50
C VAL A 97 4.28 -4.54 32.28
N LYS A 98 4.58 -3.69 33.26
CA LYS A 98 4.20 -2.26 33.23
C LYS A 98 4.63 -1.54 31.95
N ALA A 99 5.87 -1.77 31.49
CA ALA A 99 6.38 -1.14 30.27
C ALA A 99 5.60 -1.57 29.02
N VAL A 100 5.28 -2.87 28.90
CA VAL A 100 4.50 -3.41 27.77
C VAL A 100 3.07 -2.84 27.80
N ALA A 101 2.44 -2.81 28.97
CA ALA A 101 1.11 -2.24 29.12
C ALA A 101 1.06 -0.75 28.76
N ALA A 102 2.09 0.00 29.17
CA ALA A 102 2.21 1.42 28.85
C ALA A 102 2.33 1.65 27.33
N LEU A 103 3.21 0.92 26.65
CA LEU A 103 3.37 1.01 25.20
C LEU A 103 2.11 0.57 24.46
N HIS A 104 1.51 -0.56 24.84
CA HIS A 104 0.27 -1.04 24.24
C HIS A 104 -0.84 0.01 24.35
N ARG A 105 -1.02 0.60 25.53
CA ARG A 105 -2.00 1.66 25.76
C ARG A 105 -1.71 2.89 24.91
N TRP A 106 -0.45 3.31 24.82
CA TRP A 106 -0.06 4.44 23.99
C TRP A 106 -0.35 4.17 22.51
N LEU A 107 0.07 3.01 21.97
CA LEU A 107 -0.21 2.62 20.58
C LEU A 107 -1.71 2.54 20.26
N ALA A 108 -2.52 2.03 21.20
CA ALA A 108 -3.96 1.90 21.02
C ALA A 108 -4.72 3.24 21.10
N GLN A 109 -4.10 4.29 21.63
CA GLN A 109 -4.68 5.64 21.72
C GLN A 109 -4.37 6.53 20.52
N GLN A 110 -3.50 6.08 19.60
CA GLN A 110 -3.17 6.87 18.42
C GLN A 110 -4.29 6.77 17.37
N ASP A 111 -4.52 7.87 16.65
CA ASP A 111 -5.33 7.85 15.43
C ASP A 111 -4.45 7.47 14.24
N TRP A 112 -4.33 6.16 13.98
CA TRP A 112 -3.59 5.68 12.80
C TRP A 112 -4.32 5.94 11.48
N SER A 113 -5.60 6.29 11.53
CA SER A 113 -6.42 6.51 10.32
C SER A 113 -6.20 7.89 9.71
N SER A 114 -5.86 8.89 10.51
CA SER A 114 -5.51 10.22 10.02
C SER A 114 -4.23 10.21 9.19
N ASP A 115 -3.27 9.38 9.56
CA ASP A 115 -1.96 9.28 8.88
C ASP A 115 -2.05 8.60 7.51
N LEU A 116 -3.16 7.89 7.25
CA LEU A 116 -3.45 7.24 5.97
C LEU A 116 -4.21 8.16 4.99
N LYS A 117 -4.63 9.36 5.43
CA LYS A 117 -5.36 10.29 4.56
C LYS A 117 -4.42 10.91 3.55
N ILE A 118 -4.66 10.58 2.28
CA ILE A 118 -3.99 11.17 1.12
C ILE A 118 -4.24 12.69 1.15
N SER A 119 -3.18 13.49 1.10
CA SER A 119 -3.33 14.93 0.83
C SER A 119 -3.89 15.08 -0.58
N SER A 120 -5.09 15.65 -0.70
CA SER A 120 -5.68 15.97 -2.00
C SER A 120 -4.75 16.91 -2.77
N VAL A 121 -4.30 16.49 -3.95
CA VAL A 121 -3.59 17.38 -4.88
C VAL A 121 -4.54 18.52 -5.27
N PRO A 122 -4.09 19.79 -5.31
CA PRO A 122 -4.91 20.88 -5.81
C PRO A 122 -5.37 20.58 -7.24
N LYS A 123 -6.65 20.82 -7.49
CA LYS A 123 -7.30 20.64 -8.80
C LYS A 123 -6.45 21.39 -9.85
N PRO A 124 -6.06 20.75 -10.97
CA PRO A 124 -5.28 21.44 -11.99
C PRO A 124 -6.04 22.69 -12.45
N THR A 125 -5.40 23.84 -12.30
CA THR A 125 -5.90 25.11 -12.85
C THR A 125 -6.02 24.93 -14.35
N PRO A 126 -7.20 25.16 -14.96
CA PRO A 126 -7.31 25.11 -16.41
C PRO A 126 -6.35 26.16 -16.99
N LEU A 127 -5.49 25.72 -17.91
CA LEU A 127 -4.72 26.62 -18.76
C LEU A 127 -5.75 27.45 -19.54
N SER A 128 -5.76 28.76 -19.31
CA SER A 128 -6.49 29.69 -20.16
C SER A 128 -5.84 29.66 -21.55
N ASP A 129 -6.69 29.51 -22.58
CA ASP A 129 -6.32 29.60 -24.00
C ASP A 129 -5.66 30.95 -24.36
#